data_AF-A0A839IZE9-F1
#
_entry.id   AF-A0A839IZE9-F1
#
_cell.length_a   1.000
_cell.length_b   1.000
_cell.length_c   1.000
_cell.angle_alpha   90.00
_cell.angle_beta   90.00
_cell.angle_gamma   90.00
#
_symmetry.space_group_name_H-M   'P 1'
#
loop_
_entity.id
_entity.type
_entity.pdbx_description
1 polymer ?
#
loop_
_entity_poly.entity_id
_entity_poly.type
_entity_poly.pdbx_seq_one_letter_code
_entity_poly.pdbx_strand_id
1 'polypeptide(L)'
;DEVFIDNFFKHFATVAHDMGAEVYTEGAGGEVLPVDPMRYYGVSDIPMTEFWYPKAPSAQNEYAKPIYNAASATHLYNKPMLAAEACTQIGVKWNEHPFSVKYLIDYNFAKGVNHLVFHTFSHTPQTDVYPGSSFGGHIGFPLV
;
A
#
# COMPACT_ATOMS: atom_id res chain seq x y z
N ASP A 1 17.69 9.03 -9.96
CA ASP A 1 16.55 8.87 -10.90
C ASP A 1 16.84 8.02 -12.12
N GLU A 2 17.85 8.30 -12.95
CA GLU A 2 18.08 7.54 -14.20
C GLU A 2 18.13 6.01 -14.01
N VAL A 3 18.88 5.55 -13.00
CA VAL A 3 19.03 4.10 -12.72
C VAL A 3 17.73 3.47 -12.19
N PHE A 4 17.06 4.13 -11.25
CA PHE A 4 15.90 3.54 -10.57
C PHE A 4 14.59 3.84 -11.29
N ILE A 5 14.30 5.10 -11.57
CA ILE A 5 13.03 5.51 -12.16
C ILE A 5 12.99 5.14 -13.64
N ASP A 6 13.97 5.61 -14.42
CA ASP A 6 13.91 5.47 -15.88
C ASP A 6 14.27 4.05 -16.34
N ASN A 7 15.34 3.46 -15.80
CA ASN A 7 15.79 2.13 -16.22
C ASN A 7 15.06 0.97 -15.53
N PHE A 8 14.60 1.13 -14.28
CA PHE A 8 13.92 0.04 -13.56
C PHE A 8 12.40 0.20 -13.56
N PHE A 9 11.84 1.19 -12.87
CA PHE A 9 10.39 1.27 -12.67
C PHE A 9 9.61 1.58 -13.96
N LYS A 10 10.11 2.49 -14.80
CA LYS A 10 9.48 2.79 -16.09
C LYS A 10 9.60 1.63 -17.08
N HIS A 11 10.74 0.95 -17.09
CA HIS A 11 10.92 -0.24 -17.92
C HIS A 11 10.03 -1.39 -17.46
N PHE A 12 9.90 -1.60 -16.13
CA PHE A 12 8.98 -2.57 -15.55
C PHE A 12 7.53 -2.29 -15.96
N ALA A 13 7.09 -1.03 -15.91
CA ALA A 13 5.76 -0.64 -16.40
C ALA A 13 5.58 -0.95 -17.89
N THR A 14 6.60 -0.68 -18.72
CA THR A 14 6.57 -1.02 -20.16
C THR A 14 6.35 -2.52 -20.38
N VAL A 15 7.11 -3.36 -19.69
CA VAL A 15 6.99 -4.82 -19.80
C VAL A 15 5.63 -5.32 -19.29
N ALA A 16 5.12 -4.75 -18.20
CA ALA A 16 3.79 -5.08 -17.68
C ALA A 16 2.69 -4.72 -18.68
N HIS A 17 2.78 -3.55 -19.32
CA HIS A 17 1.84 -3.12 -20.35
C HIS A 17 1.88 -4.02 -21.58
N ASP A 18 3.06 -4.47 -22.01
CA ASP A 18 3.20 -5.44 -23.10
C ASP A 18 2.50 -6.78 -22.79
N MET A 19 2.35 -7.11 -21.50
CA MET A 19 1.61 -8.27 -21.01
C MET A 19 0.13 -7.99 -20.69
N GLY A 20 -0.34 -6.75 -20.87
CA GLY A 20 -1.71 -6.33 -20.56
C GLY A 20 -2.00 -6.17 -19.06
N ALA A 21 -0.97 -5.92 -18.24
CA ALA A 21 -1.08 -5.72 -16.80
C ALA A 21 -0.82 -4.27 -16.39
N GLU A 22 -1.53 -3.80 -15.38
CA GLU A 22 -1.28 -2.50 -14.72
C GLU A 22 -0.25 -2.64 -13.60
N VAL A 23 0.47 -1.56 -13.32
CA VAL A 23 1.50 -1.52 -12.28
C VAL A 23 1.05 -0.71 -11.07
N TYR A 24 1.05 -1.39 -9.94
CA TYR A 24 1.05 -0.79 -8.62
C TYR A 24 2.47 -0.63 -8.11
N THR A 25 2.77 0.53 -7.52
CA THR A 25 4.08 0.80 -6.92
C THR A 25 3.90 1.46 -5.56
N GLU A 26 4.34 0.78 -4.52
CA GLU A 26 4.34 1.28 -3.15
C GLU A 26 5.39 2.37 -2.89
N GLY A 27 5.35 3.01 -1.73
CA GLY A 27 6.39 3.96 -1.32
C GLY A 27 7.74 3.28 -1.15
N ALA A 28 8.71 3.64 -1.98
CA ALA A 28 10.13 3.32 -1.81
C ALA A 28 11.05 4.55 -1.99
N GLY A 29 10.62 5.51 -2.82
CA GLY A 29 11.35 6.75 -3.04
C GLY A 29 11.36 7.66 -1.82
N GLY A 30 12.55 8.01 -1.34
CA GLY A 30 12.75 8.82 -0.14
C GLY A 30 12.89 8.01 1.15
N GLU A 31 12.44 6.76 1.18
CA GLU A 31 12.59 5.86 2.34
C GLU A 31 13.80 4.94 2.20
N VAL A 32 13.80 4.10 1.15
CA VAL A 32 14.83 3.09 0.92
C VAL A 32 15.60 3.35 -0.38
N LEU A 33 15.04 4.12 -1.31
CA LEU A 33 15.68 4.52 -2.56
C LEU A 33 15.97 6.03 -2.56
N PRO A 34 17.20 6.46 -2.92
CA PRO A 34 17.55 7.87 -3.04
C PRO A 34 17.06 8.43 -4.39
N VAL A 35 15.74 8.59 -4.51
CA VAL A 35 15.07 9.09 -5.73
C VAL A 35 14.06 10.17 -5.38
N ASP A 36 13.65 10.97 -6.37
CA ASP A 36 12.52 11.87 -6.21
C ASP A 36 11.20 11.07 -6.06
N PRO A 37 10.52 11.13 -4.89
CA PRO A 37 9.28 10.41 -4.66
C PRO A 37 8.16 10.82 -5.62
N MET A 38 8.12 12.07 -6.08
CA MET A 38 7.08 12.55 -7.00
C MET A 38 7.21 11.87 -8.37
N ARG A 39 8.40 11.91 -8.95
CA ARG A 39 8.68 11.21 -10.23
C ARG A 39 8.49 9.71 -10.10
N TYR A 40 8.88 9.14 -8.96
CA TYR A 40 8.77 7.72 -8.69
C TYR A 40 7.33 7.22 -8.73
N TYR A 41 6.40 7.90 -8.03
CA TYR A 41 4.98 7.55 -8.13
C TYR A 41 4.42 7.81 -9.55
N GLY A 42 4.93 8.82 -10.24
CA GLY A 42 4.48 9.19 -11.58
C GLY A 42 4.66 8.12 -12.66
N VAL A 43 5.62 7.20 -12.50
CA VAL A 43 5.88 6.13 -13.49
C VAL A 43 5.03 4.88 -13.33
N SER A 44 4.29 4.74 -12.21
CA SER A 44 3.31 3.66 -12.00
C SER A 44 1.93 4.02 -12.54
N ASP A 45 1.10 3.04 -12.90
CA ASP A 45 -0.30 3.30 -13.26
C ASP A 45 -1.10 3.69 -12.02
N ILE A 46 -0.84 2.97 -10.91
CA ILE A 46 -1.54 3.14 -9.65
C ILE A 46 -0.50 3.31 -8.53
N PRO A 47 -0.16 4.56 -8.17
CA PRO A 47 0.63 4.83 -6.98
C PRO A 47 -0.01 4.22 -5.74
N MET A 48 0.81 3.68 -4.84
CA MET A 48 0.34 3.06 -3.62
C MET A 48 1.12 3.56 -2.39
N THR A 49 0.39 3.85 -1.32
CA THR A 49 0.94 4.15 0.02
C THR A 49 0.59 3.02 0.99
N GLU A 50 0.78 3.23 2.28
CA GLU A 50 0.54 2.21 3.30
C GLU A 50 0.17 2.86 4.63
N PHE A 51 -0.73 2.23 5.38
CA PHE A 51 -1.01 2.62 6.75
C PHE A 51 -1.35 1.42 7.64
N TRP A 52 -0.90 1.52 8.90
CA TRP A 52 -0.92 0.43 9.87
C TRP A 52 -1.93 0.68 10.98
N TYR A 53 -2.53 -0.42 11.47
CA TYR A 53 -3.42 -0.42 12.62
C TYR A 53 -2.82 -1.20 13.81
N PRO A 54 -2.97 -0.72 15.06
CA PRO A 54 -3.42 0.63 15.44
C PRO A 54 -2.34 1.71 15.20
N LYS A 55 -1.10 1.28 14.93
CA LYS A 55 0.03 2.16 14.61
C LYS A 55 1.12 1.38 13.87
N ALA A 56 1.92 2.09 13.09
CA ALA A 56 3.06 1.52 12.41
C ALA A 56 4.19 1.11 13.37
N PRO A 57 4.96 0.06 13.05
CA PRO A 57 6.18 -0.26 13.79
C PRO A 57 7.31 0.71 13.45
N SER A 58 8.03 1.20 14.46
CA SER A 58 9.31 1.92 14.29
C SER A 58 9.24 3.04 13.22
N ALA A 59 10.15 3.00 12.23
CA ALA A 59 10.32 3.98 11.17
C ALA A 59 9.30 3.85 10.01
N GLN A 60 8.42 2.85 9.99
CA GLN A 60 7.42 2.61 8.92
C GLN A 60 6.20 3.54 9.01
N ASN A 61 6.41 4.76 9.50
CA ASN A 61 5.36 5.74 9.70
C ASN A 61 5.03 6.49 8.38
N GLU A 62 4.11 7.44 8.43
CA GLU A 62 3.67 8.20 7.26
C GLU A 62 4.78 8.99 6.52
N TYR A 63 5.95 9.19 7.14
CA TYR A 63 7.11 9.79 6.49
C TYR A 63 7.92 8.77 5.67
N ALA A 64 7.90 7.49 6.08
CA ALA A 64 8.49 6.41 5.28
C ALA A 64 7.66 6.10 4.03
N LYS A 65 6.33 6.23 4.13
CA LYS A 65 5.43 6.04 2.98
C LYS A 65 4.75 7.36 2.66
N PRO A 66 5.43 8.30 1.97
CA PRO A 66 5.03 9.71 1.94
C PRO A 66 3.73 9.92 1.15
N ILE A 67 2.61 9.81 1.85
CA ILE A 67 1.25 9.87 1.29
C ILE A 67 0.97 11.19 0.56
N TYR A 68 1.50 12.31 1.04
CA TYR A 68 1.31 13.60 0.38
C TYR A 68 2.08 13.70 -0.94
N ASN A 69 3.26 13.08 -1.05
CA ASN A 69 3.95 12.96 -2.33
C ASN A 69 3.16 12.04 -3.29
N ALA A 70 2.63 10.93 -2.79
CA ALA A 70 1.81 10.02 -3.59
C ALA A 70 0.54 10.72 -4.11
N ALA A 71 -0.21 11.41 -3.24
CA ALA A 71 -1.40 12.16 -3.61
C ALA A 71 -1.08 13.31 -4.58
N SER A 72 -0.01 14.05 -4.33
CA SER A 72 0.43 15.12 -5.23
C SER A 72 0.81 14.56 -6.60
N ALA A 73 1.54 13.45 -6.66
CA ALA A 73 1.93 12.79 -7.91
C ALA A 73 0.72 12.22 -8.65
N THR A 74 -0.22 11.61 -7.93
CA THR A 74 -1.49 11.10 -8.48
C THR A 74 -2.23 12.22 -9.20
N HIS A 75 -2.39 13.38 -8.57
CA HIS A 75 -3.02 14.54 -9.21
C HIS A 75 -2.18 15.12 -10.36
N LEU A 76 -0.87 15.30 -10.15
CA LEU A 76 0.03 15.92 -11.13
C LEU A 76 0.13 15.11 -12.43
N TYR A 77 0.22 13.79 -12.32
CA TYR A 77 0.32 12.87 -13.46
C TYR A 77 -1.02 12.30 -13.91
N ASN A 78 -2.14 12.86 -13.42
CA ASN A 78 -3.51 12.50 -13.77
C ASN A 78 -3.78 10.98 -13.67
N LYS A 79 -3.32 10.37 -12.57
CA LYS A 79 -3.55 8.96 -12.27
C LYS A 79 -4.98 8.76 -11.76
N PRO A 80 -5.66 7.68 -12.16
CA PRO A 80 -7.07 7.47 -11.80
C PRO A 80 -7.25 7.15 -10.31
N MET A 81 -6.25 6.52 -9.69
CA MET A 81 -6.32 6.00 -8.34
C MET A 81 -5.03 6.29 -7.56
N LEU A 82 -5.21 6.56 -6.27
CA LEU A 82 -4.16 6.43 -5.25
C LEU A 82 -4.57 5.28 -4.33
N ALA A 83 -3.81 4.20 -4.42
CA ALA A 83 -4.01 3.04 -3.60
C ALA A 83 -3.34 3.17 -2.22
N ALA A 84 -3.79 2.37 -1.25
CA ALA A 84 -3.08 2.18 0.00
C ALA A 84 -3.14 0.72 0.44
N GLU A 85 -1.99 0.13 0.80
CA GLU A 85 -1.96 -1.02 1.70
C GLU A 85 -2.60 -0.60 3.03
N ALA A 86 -3.77 -1.17 3.31
CA ALA A 86 -4.69 -0.68 4.32
C ALA A 86 -4.77 -1.62 5.53
N CYS A 87 -4.68 -1.04 6.72
CA CYS A 87 -4.93 -1.69 8.01
C CYS A 87 -3.93 -2.79 8.38
N THR A 88 -2.69 -2.71 7.90
CA THR A 88 -1.63 -3.65 8.24
C THR A 88 -1.44 -3.71 9.75
N GLN A 89 -1.52 -4.91 10.34
CA GLN A 89 -1.48 -5.08 11.78
C GLN A 89 -0.50 -6.18 12.19
N ILE A 90 0.45 -5.82 13.04
CA ILE A 90 1.32 -6.76 13.75
C ILE A 90 0.68 -7.14 15.08
N GLY A 91 0.70 -8.42 15.40
CA GLY A 91 0.19 -8.96 16.66
C GLY A 91 -1.33 -8.97 16.72
N VAL A 92 -1.98 -9.45 15.65
CA VAL A 92 -3.44 -9.62 15.56
C VAL A 92 -4.02 -10.25 16.81
N LYS A 93 -5.14 -9.70 17.31
CA LYS A 93 -5.82 -10.18 18.51
C LYS A 93 -7.14 -10.88 18.22
N TRP A 94 -7.63 -10.79 16.98
CA TRP A 94 -8.93 -11.34 16.56
C TRP A 94 -10.10 -10.71 17.32
N ASN A 95 -9.93 -9.46 17.73
CA ASN A 95 -10.97 -8.63 18.35
C ASN A 95 -11.25 -7.34 17.55
N GLU A 96 -10.62 -7.22 16.39
CA GLU A 96 -10.79 -6.13 15.46
C GLU A 96 -12.12 -6.28 14.71
N HIS A 97 -12.75 -5.15 14.37
CA HIS A 97 -13.98 -5.13 13.60
C HIS A 97 -14.02 -3.84 12.73
N PRO A 98 -14.91 -3.71 11.74
CA PRO A 98 -14.88 -2.59 10.79
C PRO A 98 -14.89 -1.21 11.45
N PHE A 99 -15.59 -1.08 12.58
CA PHE A 99 -15.64 0.18 13.32
C PHE A 99 -14.31 0.53 14.01
N SER A 100 -13.47 -0.46 14.35
CA SER A 100 -12.14 -0.23 14.93
C SER A 100 -11.20 0.52 13.98
N VAL A 101 -11.32 0.27 12.67
CA VAL A 101 -10.44 0.85 11.64
C VAL A 101 -11.06 2.02 10.88
N LYS A 102 -12.36 2.29 11.06
CA LYS A 102 -13.09 3.34 10.34
C LYS A 102 -12.39 4.69 10.40
N TYR A 103 -12.00 5.15 11.58
CA TYR A 103 -11.38 6.47 11.75
C TYR A 103 -10.08 6.58 10.93
N LEU A 104 -9.31 5.50 10.85
CA LEU A 104 -8.02 5.46 10.17
C LEU A 104 -8.19 5.43 8.66
N ILE A 105 -9.20 4.71 8.17
CA ILE A 105 -9.59 4.73 6.76
C ILE A 105 -10.04 6.13 6.35
N ASP A 106 -10.98 6.74 7.10
CA ASP A 106 -11.47 8.10 6.84
C ASP A 106 -10.32 9.12 6.80
N TYR A 107 -9.36 8.98 7.72
CA TYR A 107 -8.19 9.83 7.79
C TYR A 107 -7.29 9.73 6.55
N ASN A 108 -7.09 8.52 6.00
CA ASN A 108 -6.30 8.33 4.79
C ASN A 108 -7.06 8.75 3.53
N PHE A 109 -8.39 8.57 3.48
CA PHE A 109 -9.22 9.15 2.44
C PHE A 109 -9.11 10.68 2.40
N ALA A 110 -9.11 11.35 3.55
CA ALA A 110 -8.93 12.80 3.62
C ALA A 110 -7.56 13.28 3.08
N LYS A 111 -6.55 12.39 3.04
CA LYS A 111 -5.22 12.67 2.46
C LYS A 111 -5.11 12.39 0.97
N GLY A 112 -6.16 11.84 0.35
CA GLY A 112 -6.25 11.63 -1.10
C GLY A 112 -6.26 10.17 -1.54
N VAL A 113 -6.14 9.19 -0.62
CA VAL A 113 -6.35 7.78 -0.98
C VAL A 113 -7.78 7.61 -1.47
N ASN A 114 -7.98 6.81 -2.51
CA ASN A 114 -9.30 6.50 -3.04
C ASN A 114 -9.48 5.01 -3.41
N HIS A 115 -8.45 4.20 -3.22
CA HIS A 115 -8.47 2.76 -3.48
C HIS A 115 -7.81 2.02 -2.30
N LEU A 116 -8.58 1.23 -1.55
CA LEU A 116 -8.05 0.46 -0.41
C LEU A 116 -7.65 -0.94 -0.87
N VAL A 117 -6.42 -1.33 -0.55
CA VAL A 117 -5.93 -2.71 -0.69
C VAL A 117 -5.70 -3.27 0.71
N PHE A 118 -6.67 -4.04 1.17
CA PHE A 118 -6.71 -4.53 2.54
C PHE A 118 -5.59 -5.53 2.86
N HIS A 119 -4.79 -5.23 3.89
CA HIS A 119 -3.73 -6.11 4.39
C HIS A 119 -4.21 -6.86 5.65
N THR A 120 -4.53 -8.15 5.58
CA THR A 120 -4.43 -9.07 4.43
C THR A 120 -5.48 -10.17 4.48
N PHE A 121 -5.98 -10.59 3.33
CA PHE A 121 -6.85 -11.76 3.22
C PHE A 121 -5.98 -13.02 3.12
N SER A 122 -5.72 -13.67 4.26
CA SER A 122 -4.89 -14.89 4.29
C SER A 122 -5.67 -16.09 3.78
N HIS A 123 -5.16 -16.74 2.74
CA HIS A 123 -5.75 -17.98 2.24
C HIS A 123 -5.63 -19.10 3.28
N THR A 124 -6.77 -19.71 3.64
CA THR A 124 -6.85 -20.88 4.49
C THR A 124 -7.34 -22.06 3.65
N PRO A 125 -6.47 -23.01 3.26
CA PRO A 125 -6.86 -24.13 2.42
C PRO A 125 -7.64 -25.22 3.17
N GLN A 126 -7.52 -25.29 4.49
CA GLN A 126 -8.24 -26.27 5.32
C GLN A 126 -9.69 -25.82 5.53
N THR A 127 -10.62 -26.77 5.41
CA THR A 127 -12.07 -26.49 5.45
C THR A 127 -12.67 -26.46 6.85
N ASP A 128 -12.00 -27.08 7.84
CA ASP A 128 -12.54 -27.28 9.19
C ASP A 128 -11.72 -26.57 10.28
N VAL A 129 -11.12 -25.42 9.94
CA VAL A 129 -10.34 -24.59 10.86
C VAL A 129 -10.89 -23.17 10.90
N TYR A 130 -11.04 -22.64 12.11
CA TYR A 130 -11.49 -21.27 12.34
C TYR A 130 -10.63 -20.62 13.44
N PRO A 131 -10.19 -19.36 13.30
CA PRO A 131 -10.37 -18.49 12.13
C PRO A 131 -9.50 -18.89 10.91
N GLY A 132 -8.62 -19.90 11.07
CA GLY A 132 -7.74 -20.37 10.02
C GLY A 132 -6.33 -19.77 10.09
N SER A 133 -5.72 -19.58 8.92
CA SER A 133 -4.34 -19.11 8.79
C SER A 133 -4.25 -17.59 8.86
N SER A 134 -3.14 -17.08 9.36
CA SER A 134 -2.74 -15.67 9.25
C SER A 134 -1.31 -15.55 8.71
N PHE A 135 -0.91 -14.36 8.28
CA PHE A 135 0.41 -14.15 7.70
C PHE A 135 1.48 -14.30 8.79
N GLY A 136 2.27 -15.38 8.69
CA GLY A 136 3.32 -15.71 9.66
C GLY A 136 2.78 -16.00 11.06
N GLY A 137 1.47 -16.28 11.18
CA GLY A 137 0.80 -16.52 12.46
C GLY A 137 0.53 -15.27 13.30
N HIS A 138 1.07 -14.10 12.95
CA HIS A 138 1.07 -12.91 13.82
C HIS A 138 0.61 -11.64 13.12
N ILE A 139 0.47 -11.65 11.80
CA ILE A 139 0.02 -10.49 11.01
C ILE A 139 -1.34 -10.78 10.38
N GLY A 140 -2.25 -9.81 10.49
CA GLY A 140 -3.51 -9.79 9.77
C GLY A 140 -4.59 -8.94 10.44
N PHE A 141 -5.44 -8.28 9.65
CA PHE A 141 -6.91 -8.36 9.72
C PHE A 141 -7.54 -7.39 8.71
N PRO A 142 -8.23 -7.91 7.68
CA PRO A 142 -9.22 -7.14 6.95
C PRO A 142 -10.56 -7.87 6.90
N LEU A 143 -11.00 -8.22 8.11
CA LEU A 143 -12.34 -8.67 8.47
C LEU A 143 -12.54 -10.19 8.43
N VAL A 144 -12.04 -10.82 9.50
CA VAL A 144 -12.37 -12.17 9.98
C VAL A 144 -13.70 -12.11 10.74
#